data_AF-A0A9W9WD74-F1
#
_entry.id   AF-A0A9W9WD74-F1
#
_cell.length_a   1.000
_cell.length_b   1.000
_cell.length_c   1.000
_cell.angle_alpha   90.00
_cell.angle_beta   90.00
_cell.angle_gamma   90.00
#
_symmetry.space_group_name_H-M   'P 1'
#
loop_
_entity.id
_entity.type
_entity.pdbx_description
1 polymer ?
#
loop_
_entity_poly.entity_id
_entity_poly.type
_entity_poly.pdbx_seq_one_letter_code
_entity_poly.pdbx_strand_id
1 'polypeptide(L)'
;MPPTPYFSSVISESAFTARFQAENGKTFSELENVAASYWGRPHLLACRVVRRDTQRNVLPILSQHVTPSDVQSSSEEIRAFLQGPDLTFMAQSEHYLVRRSNCGISLAQVWAAMAMFKGSQDRRTRDASPMEEQNESGYDNDAEVRQPKRLRRRISQPDFISSSGIQIGSSSPPHDDSYDGSQGSSLGYVDPDTHYLGITPEDDTIRLASCVIRHILYFAPPQDSALKPIVVEFRDAKTRLVATTLVGERQIIAIDDGGLCLRRQNPDGCFKLANNHVAVLEAKTQFQGLENGRPIISDRGFAQMVCEALATRLSDISDTPQQRWA
;
A
#
# COMPACT_ATOMS: atom_id res chain seq x y z
N MET A 1 -21.08 23.96 11.10
CA MET A 1 -20.72 23.16 9.92
C MET A 1 -19.34 22.57 10.14
N PRO A 2 -19.06 21.32 9.74
CA PRO A 2 -17.71 20.78 9.78
C PRO A 2 -16.79 21.61 8.85
N PRO A 3 -15.51 21.79 9.21
CA PRO A 3 -14.57 22.53 8.38
C PRO A 3 -14.39 21.83 7.02
N THR A 4 -14.28 22.61 5.95
CA THR A 4 -14.00 22.09 4.61
C THR A 4 -12.73 21.23 4.64
N PRO A 5 -12.72 20.04 4.00
CA PRO A 5 -11.53 19.21 3.93
C PRO A 5 -10.31 19.98 3.45
N TYR A 6 -9.16 19.72 4.05
CA TYR A 6 -7.89 20.37 3.73
C TYR A 6 -7.51 20.10 2.27
N PHE A 7 -7.70 18.86 1.82
CA PHE A 7 -7.37 18.40 0.47
C PHE A 7 -8.05 19.23 -0.64
N SER A 8 -9.30 19.65 -0.43
CA SER A 8 -10.05 20.43 -1.43
C SER A 8 -9.87 21.95 -1.28
N SER A 9 -9.34 22.43 -0.15
CA SER A 9 -9.34 23.87 0.17
C SER A 9 -7.95 24.53 0.17
N VAL A 10 -6.86 23.79 0.39
CA VAL A 10 -5.51 24.37 0.50
C VAL A 10 -4.72 24.11 -0.78
N ILE A 11 -5.08 24.85 -1.85
CA ILE A 11 -4.50 24.68 -3.20
C ILE A 11 -3.47 25.76 -3.61
N SER A 12 -3.26 26.76 -2.76
CA SER A 12 -2.31 27.85 -2.99
C SER A 12 -1.65 28.26 -1.68
N GLU A 13 -0.52 28.97 -1.77
CA GLU A 13 0.17 29.53 -0.61
C GLU A 13 -0.68 30.57 0.14
N SER A 14 -1.48 31.35 -0.58
CA SER A 14 -2.41 32.30 0.02
C SER A 14 -3.52 31.59 0.82
N ALA A 15 -4.08 30.51 0.26
CA ALA A 15 -5.07 29.69 0.95
C ALA A 15 -4.47 29.01 2.19
N PHE A 16 -3.22 28.54 2.08
CA PHE A 16 -2.48 27.99 3.21
C PHE A 16 -2.29 29.04 4.32
N THR A 17 -1.78 30.23 3.99
CA THR A 17 -1.50 31.29 4.98
C THR A 17 -2.77 31.71 5.71
N ALA A 18 -3.86 31.92 4.97
CA ALA A 18 -5.16 32.26 5.56
C ALA A 18 -5.66 31.15 6.50
N ARG A 19 -5.50 29.88 6.12
CA ARG A 19 -5.91 28.73 6.94
C ARG A 19 -5.04 28.55 8.17
N PHE A 20 -3.73 28.69 8.02
CA PHE A 20 -2.76 28.59 9.11
C PHE A 20 -3.04 29.64 10.19
N GLN A 21 -3.35 30.88 9.79
CA GLN A 21 -3.74 31.94 10.74
C GLN A 21 -5.10 31.65 11.39
N ALA A 22 -6.12 31.28 10.61
CA ALA A 22 -7.47 31.03 11.11
C ALA A 22 -7.54 29.86 12.10
N GLU A 23 -6.65 28.88 11.97
CA GLU A 23 -6.63 27.68 12.80
C GLU A 23 -5.54 27.68 13.89
N ASN A 24 -4.90 28.83 14.14
CA ASN A 24 -3.77 28.95 15.08
C ASN A 24 -2.71 27.87 14.83
N GLY A 25 -2.28 27.77 13.56
CA GLY A 25 -1.36 26.76 13.09
C GLY A 25 -0.08 26.71 13.92
N LYS A 26 0.36 25.49 14.19
CA LYS A 26 1.56 25.20 14.97
C LYS A 26 2.72 24.79 14.07
N THR A 27 3.94 24.99 14.54
CA THR A 27 5.12 24.44 13.88
C THR A 27 5.22 22.94 14.12
N PHE A 28 5.95 22.21 13.27
CA PHE A 28 6.09 20.76 13.41
C PHE A 28 6.72 20.36 14.76
N SER A 29 7.65 21.17 15.27
CA SER A 29 8.29 21.00 16.59
C SER A 29 7.34 21.18 17.78
N GLU A 30 6.19 21.83 17.61
CA GLU A 30 5.20 22.05 18.66
C GLU A 30 4.14 20.94 18.72
N LEU A 31 4.09 20.06 17.73
CA LEU A 31 3.17 18.93 17.72
C LEU A 31 3.73 17.76 18.53
N GLU A 32 2.85 16.90 19.04
CA GLU A 32 3.23 15.63 19.65
C GLU A 32 3.86 14.69 18.62
N ASN A 33 4.83 13.89 19.04
CA ASN A 33 5.42 12.89 18.17
C ASN A 33 4.57 11.63 18.16
N VAL A 34 3.64 11.55 17.21
CA VAL A 34 2.68 10.43 17.06
C VAL A 34 2.89 9.69 15.75
N ALA A 35 2.48 8.42 15.72
CA ALA A 35 2.55 7.61 14.50
C ALA A 35 1.71 8.22 13.36
N ALA A 36 2.13 7.97 12.12
CA ALA A 36 1.49 8.47 10.90
C ALA A 36 -0.03 8.23 10.85
N SER A 37 -0.48 7.10 11.41
CA SER A 37 -1.89 6.74 11.48
C SER A 37 -2.74 7.73 12.29
N TYR A 38 -2.14 8.52 13.18
CA TYR A 38 -2.77 9.57 13.99
C TYR A 38 -2.56 10.98 13.41
N TRP A 39 -1.85 11.10 12.29
CA TRP A 39 -1.69 12.41 11.65
C TRP A 39 -3.02 12.90 11.09
N GLY A 40 -3.15 14.22 10.99
CA GLY A 40 -4.35 14.89 10.50
C GLY A 40 -4.09 16.34 10.18
N ARG A 41 -5.14 17.16 10.22
CA ARG A 41 -5.09 18.57 9.84
C ARG A 41 -3.97 19.39 10.51
N PRO A 42 -3.71 19.27 11.83
CA PRO A 42 -2.59 20.01 12.44
C PRO A 42 -1.24 19.65 11.83
N HIS A 43 -1.04 18.38 11.46
CA HIS A 43 0.20 17.90 10.84
C HIS A 43 0.34 18.42 9.40
N LEU A 44 -0.76 18.48 8.64
CA LEU A 44 -0.77 19.10 7.31
C LEU A 44 -0.36 20.58 7.36
N LEU A 45 -0.91 21.33 8.32
CA LEU A 45 -0.54 22.73 8.56
C LEU A 45 0.92 22.88 8.97
N ALA A 46 1.38 22.07 9.93
CA ALA A 46 2.73 22.12 10.45
C ALA A 46 3.79 21.75 9.40
N CYS A 47 3.47 20.79 8.52
CA CYS A 47 4.30 20.40 7.38
C CYS A 47 4.17 21.35 6.18
N ARG A 48 3.39 22.44 6.30
CA ARG A 48 3.18 23.46 5.27
C ARG A 48 2.72 22.88 3.92
N VAL A 49 1.80 21.93 3.97
CA VAL A 49 1.35 21.19 2.78
C VAL A 49 0.48 22.08 1.91
N VAL A 50 0.91 22.30 0.66
CA VAL A 50 0.10 22.95 -0.37
C VAL A 50 -0.19 21.93 -1.47
N ARG A 51 -1.47 21.67 -1.70
CA ARG A 51 -1.91 20.67 -2.67
C ARG A 51 -2.01 21.31 -4.06
N ARG A 52 -1.23 20.85 -5.03
CA ARG A 52 -1.37 21.36 -6.41
C ARG A 52 -2.74 21.00 -6.99
N ASP A 53 -3.36 21.92 -7.70
CA ASP A 53 -4.69 21.70 -8.32
C ASP A 53 -4.72 20.47 -9.23
N THR A 54 -5.90 19.86 -9.39
CA THR A 54 -6.05 18.57 -10.08
C THR A 54 -5.85 18.83 -11.56
N GLN A 55 -4.67 18.47 -12.10
CA GLN A 55 -4.49 18.46 -13.54
C GLN A 55 -5.31 17.32 -14.12
N ARG A 56 -6.28 17.67 -14.96
CA ARG A 56 -7.43 16.77 -15.23
C ARG A 56 -7.06 15.50 -15.99
N ASN A 57 -5.96 15.48 -16.75
CA ASN A 57 -5.68 14.35 -17.65
C ASN A 57 -4.20 13.93 -17.78
N VAL A 58 -3.25 14.74 -17.30
CA VAL A 58 -1.82 14.51 -17.53
C VAL A 58 -1.04 15.00 -16.31
N LEU A 59 -0.13 14.19 -15.77
CA LEU A 59 0.78 14.66 -14.72
C LEU A 59 1.65 15.78 -15.31
N PRO A 60 1.94 16.88 -14.59
CA PRO A 60 2.70 18.01 -15.15
C PRO A 60 4.04 17.57 -15.75
N ILE A 61 4.71 16.60 -15.11
CA ILE A 61 5.97 16.00 -15.58
C ILE A 61 5.83 15.27 -16.92
N LEU A 62 4.64 14.80 -17.26
CA LEU A 62 4.33 14.07 -18.49
C LEU A 62 3.81 14.99 -19.62
N SER A 63 3.55 16.27 -19.36
CA SER A 63 2.98 17.20 -20.35
C SER A 63 3.76 17.28 -21.66
N GLN A 64 5.09 17.27 -21.58
CA GLN A 64 6.00 17.26 -22.74
C GLN A 64 6.03 15.93 -23.51
N HIS A 65 5.48 14.86 -22.93
CA HIS A 65 5.42 13.52 -23.51
C HIS A 65 4.04 13.19 -24.08
N VAL A 66 3.07 14.11 -23.96
CA VAL A 66 1.76 13.99 -24.59
C VAL A 66 1.92 14.30 -26.07
N THR A 67 2.04 13.26 -26.89
CA THR A 67 1.87 13.39 -28.33
C THR A 67 0.38 13.35 -28.68
N PRO A 68 -0.08 14.11 -29.70
CA PRO A 68 -1.43 13.99 -30.20
C PRO A 68 -1.75 12.53 -30.53
N SER A 69 -2.90 12.06 -30.03
CA SER A 69 -3.35 10.66 -30.04
C SER A 69 -3.36 9.98 -31.42
N ASP A 70 -3.26 10.77 -32.49
CA ASP A 70 -3.44 10.33 -33.87
C ASP A 70 -2.14 9.85 -34.55
N VAL A 71 -0.98 9.96 -33.88
CA VAL A 71 0.33 9.67 -34.51
C VAL A 71 0.96 8.34 -34.07
N GLN A 72 0.51 7.73 -32.97
CA GLN A 72 1.04 6.44 -32.51
C GLN A 72 0.03 5.34 -32.73
N SER A 73 0.37 4.42 -33.65
CA SER A 73 -0.23 3.10 -33.72
C SER A 73 -0.07 2.43 -32.35
N SER A 74 -1.10 2.53 -31.51
CA SER A 74 -1.11 1.83 -30.23
C SER A 74 -0.93 0.34 -30.50
N SER A 75 -0.01 -0.28 -29.75
CA SER A 75 0.23 -1.72 -29.83
C SER A 75 -1.09 -2.48 -29.67
N GLU A 76 -1.21 -3.64 -30.31
CA GLU A 76 -2.42 -4.47 -30.20
C GLU A 76 -2.77 -4.76 -28.74
N GLU A 77 -1.76 -4.89 -27.87
CA GLU A 77 -1.90 -5.04 -26.41
C GLU A 77 -2.59 -3.83 -25.77
N ILE A 78 -2.17 -2.60 -26.05
CA ILE A 78 -2.83 -1.39 -25.52
C ILE A 78 -4.26 -1.26 -26.07
N ARG A 79 -4.48 -1.63 -27.34
CA ARG A 79 -5.83 -1.62 -27.91
C ARG A 79 -6.74 -2.63 -27.21
N ALA A 80 -6.28 -3.86 -26.99
CA ALA A 80 -7.03 -4.88 -26.27
C ALA A 80 -7.26 -4.50 -24.80
N PHE A 81 -6.28 -3.88 -24.15
CA PHE A 81 -6.43 -3.32 -22.81
C PHE A 81 -7.53 -2.27 -22.74
N LEU A 82 -7.56 -1.31 -23.67
CA LEU A 82 -8.58 -0.25 -23.72
C LEU A 82 -9.98 -0.78 -24.08
N GLN A 83 -10.07 -1.81 -24.92
CA GLN A 83 -11.34 -2.50 -25.21
C GLN A 83 -11.89 -3.22 -23.97
N GLY A 84 -11.00 -3.65 -23.08
CA GLY A 84 -11.34 -4.40 -21.89
C GLY A 84 -11.59 -5.89 -22.17
N PRO A 85 -11.78 -6.68 -21.12
CA PRO A 85 -12.03 -8.11 -21.25
C PRO A 85 -13.46 -8.40 -21.70
N ASP A 86 -13.62 -9.53 -22.38
CA ASP A 86 -14.92 -10.20 -22.51
C ASP A 86 -15.49 -10.49 -21.10
N LEU A 87 -16.79 -10.28 -20.91
CA LEU A 87 -17.48 -10.54 -19.65
C LEU A 87 -17.28 -11.98 -19.17
N THR A 88 -17.14 -12.94 -20.10
CA THR A 88 -16.88 -14.35 -19.79
C THR A 88 -15.54 -14.56 -19.09
N PHE A 89 -14.55 -13.68 -19.29
CA PHE A 89 -13.22 -13.78 -18.67
C PHE A 89 -13.24 -13.43 -17.18
N MET A 90 -14.24 -12.67 -16.71
CA MET A 90 -14.37 -12.34 -15.28
C MET A 90 -14.65 -13.56 -14.40
N ALA A 91 -15.12 -14.67 -14.99
CA ALA A 91 -15.34 -15.94 -14.31
C ALA A 91 -14.14 -16.92 -14.42
N GLN A 92 -13.12 -16.60 -15.22
CA GLN A 92 -11.99 -17.50 -15.51
C GLN A 92 -10.79 -17.26 -14.59
N SER A 93 -10.02 -18.31 -14.31
CA SER A 93 -8.81 -18.19 -13.48
C SER A 93 -7.68 -17.51 -14.27
N GLU A 94 -6.72 -16.89 -13.56
CA GLU A 94 -5.53 -16.30 -14.20
C GLU A 94 -4.80 -17.33 -15.08
N HIS A 95 -4.63 -18.56 -14.57
CA HIS A 95 -4.02 -19.65 -15.32
C HIS A 95 -4.75 -19.96 -16.63
N TYR A 96 -6.09 -20.01 -16.59
CA TYR A 96 -6.88 -20.22 -17.80
C TYR A 96 -6.68 -19.07 -18.79
N LEU A 97 -6.71 -17.83 -18.32
CA LEU A 97 -6.54 -16.65 -19.17
C LEU A 97 -5.16 -16.65 -19.85
N VAL A 98 -4.09 -16.87 -19.10
CA VAL A 98 -2.72 -16.92 -19.64
C VAL A 98 -2.54 -18.05 -20.68
N ARG A 99 -3.28 -19.16 -20.56
CA ARG A 99 -3.10 -20.34 -21.42
C ARG A 99 -4.08 -20.43 -22.59
N ARG A 100 -5.26 -19.81 -22.51
CA ARG A 100 -6.37 -20.09 -23.45
C ARG A 100 -7.09 -18.87 -24.00
N SER A 101 -7.07 -17.72 -23.33
CA SER A 101 -7.45 -16.49 -24.03
C SER A 101 -6.23 -16.06 -24.83
N ASN A 102 -6.39 -15.80 -26.12
CA ASN A 102 -5.31 -15.36 -27.02
C ASN A 102 -4.74 -13.96 -26.66
N CYS A 103 -4.79 -13.56 -25.39
CA CYS A 103 -4.26 -12.31 -24.87
C CYS A 103 -2.84 -12.51 -24.31
N GLY A 104 -2.05 -11.44 -24.30
CA GLY A 104 -0.73 -11.44 -23.67
C GLY A 104 -0.80 -11.72 -22.16
N ILE A 105 0.30 -12.23 -21.61
CA ILE A 105 0.40 -12.62 -20.18
C ILE A 105 0.03 -11.45 -19.26
N SER A 106 0.55 -10.25 -19.55
CA SER A 106 0.28 -9.04 -18.77
C SER A 106 -1.20 -8.67 -18.79
N LEU A 107 -1.88 -8.82 -19.94
CA LEU A 107 -3.28 -8.51 -20.11
C LEU A 107 -4.17 -9.53 -19.37
N ALA A 108 -3.82 -10.81 -19.45
CA ALA A 108 -4.45 -11.87 -18.64
C ALA A 108 -4.35 -11.58 -17.13
N GLN A 109 -3.19 -11.11 -16.65
CA GLN A 109 -3.00 -10.72 -15.25
C GLN A 109 -3.87 -9.52 -14.85
N VAL A 110 -3.95 -8.49 -15.69
CA VAL A 110 -4.86 -7.33 -15.48
C VAL A 110 -6.30 -7.81 -15.32
N TRP A 111 -6.77 -8.66 -16.23
CA TRP A 111 -8.15 -9.14 -16.21
C TRP A 111 -8.44 -10.06 -15.01
N ALA A 112 -7.49 -10.91 -14.63
CA ALA A 112 -7.59 -11.72 -13.44
C ALA A 112 -7.64 -10.88 -12.16
N ALA A 113 -6.84 -9.81 -12.07
CA ALA A 113 -6.89 -8.87 -10.95
C ALA A 113 -8.23 -8.12 -10.91
N MET A 114 -8.74 -7.66 -12.05
CA MET A 114 -10.03 -6.97 -12.12
C MET A 114 -11.22 -7.87 -11.74
N ALA A 115 -11.13 -9.18 -12.03
CA ALA A 115 -12.14 -10.15 -11.67
C ALA A 115 -12.36 -10.27 -10.14
N MET A 116 -11.39 -9.86 -9.32
CA MET A 116 -11.59 -9.77 -7.86
C MET A 116 -12.63 -8.72 -7.48
N PHE A 117 -12.78 -7.66 -8.28
CA PHE A 117 -13.72 -6.56 -8.02
C PHE A 117 -15.04 -6.74 -8.77
N LYS A 118 -14.98 -7.24 -10.01
CA LYS A 118 -16.14 -7.32 -10.91
C LYS A 118 -16.69 -8.73 -11.09
N GLY A 119 -16.00 -9.75 -10.59
CA GLY A 119 -16.39 -11.15 -10.74
C GLY A 119 -17.52 -11.59 -9.79
N SER A 120 -17.82 -12.89 -9.85
CA SER A 120 -18.81 -13.52 -8.98
C SER A 120 -18.48 -13.33 -7.51
N GLN A 121 -19.51 -13.40 -6.66
CA GLN A 121 -19.35 -13.20 -5.21
C GLN A 121 -18.45 -14.26 -4.57
N ASP A 122 -18.39 -15.48 -5.14
CA ASP A 122 -17.49 -16.55 -4.71
C ASP A 122 -16.00 -16.17 -4.82
N ARG A 123 -15.65 -15.24 -5.73
CA ARG A 123 -14.28 -14.71 -5.85
C ARG A 123 -13.98 -13.61 -4.85
N ARG A 124 -15.02 -12.85 -4.47
CA ARG A 124 -14.95 -11.76 -3.49
C ARG A 124 -14.97 -12.25 -2.05
N THR A 125 -15.56 -13.42 -1.83
CA THR A 125 -15.78 -13.99 -0.49
C THR A 125 -14.81 -15.15 -0.32
N ARG A 126 -13.60 -14.86 0.16
CA ARG A 126 -12.65 -15.90 0.56
C ARG A 126 -12.84 -16.15 2.05
N ASP A 127 -13.64 -17.17 2.36
CA ASP A 127 -13.88 -17.76 3.69
C ASP A 127 -14.31 -16.81 4.81
N ALA A 128 -15.54 -16.30 4.71
CA ALA A 128 -16.38 -16.13 5.90
C ALA A 128 -17.47 -17.20 5.81
N SER A 129 -17.20 -18.40 6.32
CA SER A 129 -18.25 -19.41 6.47
C SER A 129 -19.36 -18.85 7.38
N PRO A 130 -20.61 -18.72 6.91
CA PRO A 130 -21.70 -18.39 7.80
C PRO A 130 -22.00 -19.65 8.61
N MET A 131 -21.64 -19.64 9.90
CA MET A 131 -22.25 -20.58 10.83
C MET A 131 -23.73 -20.21 10.89
N GLU A 132 -24.59 -21.11 10.42
CA GLU A 132 -26.04 -21.00 10.54
C GLU A 132 -26.40 -20.77 12.02
N GLU A 133 -26.94 -19.59 12.32
CA GLU A 133 -27.56 -19.28 13.60
C GLU A 133 -28.85 -20.09 13.73
N GLN A 134 -28.77 -21.23 14.42
CA GLN A 134 -29.95 -21.82 15.03
C GLN A 134 -30.35 -20.96 16.23
N ASN A 135 -31.52 -20.34 16.09
CA ASN A 135 -32.27 -19.67 17.14
C ASN A 135 -32.32 -20.50 18.43
N GLU A 136 -31.99 -19.90 19.56
CA GLU A 136 -32.82 -20.03 20.76
C GLU A 136 -32.62 -18.86 21.72
N SER A 137 -33.74 -18.45 22.30
CA SER A 137 -34.10 -17.20 22.96
C SER A 137 -33.47 -16.92 24.33
N GLY A 138 -33.28 -15.63 24.67
CA GLY A 138 -33.14 -15.18 26.06
C GLY A 138 -32.86 -13.67 26.18
N TYR A 139 -33.84 -12.92 26.69
CA TYR A 139 -33.79 -11.49 27.00
C TYR A 139 -32.76 -11.15 28.10
N ASP A 140 -31.96 -10.08 27.95
CA ASP A 140 -31.96 -8.92 28.88
C ASP A 140 -31.05 -7.75 28.39
N ASN A 141 -31.40 -6.53 28.82
CA ASN A 141 -30.75 -5.25 28.53
C ASN A 141 -29.36 -5.09 29.17
N ASP A 142 -28.38 -4.52 28.44
CA ASP A 142 -27.73 -3.24 28.80
C ASP A 142 -26.58 -2.88 27.84
N ALA A 143 -26.41 -1.57 27.67
CA ALA A 143 -25.47 -0.92 26.76
C ALA A 143 -24.00 -1.07 27.19
N GLU A 144 -23.15 -1.59 26.30
CA GLU A 144 -21.74 -1.22 26.16
C GLU A 144 -21.15 -1.83 24.86
N VAL A 145 -20.38 -1.04 24.11
CA VAL A 145 -19.74 -1.43 22.84
C VAL A 145 -18.72 -2.54 23.10
N ARG A 146 -19.15 -3.80 22.95
CA ARG A 146 -18.28 -4.98 23.10
C ARG A 146 -17.45 -5.20 21.82
N GLN A 147 -16.15 -4.94 21.92
CA GLN A 147 -15.16 -5.57 21.04
C GLN A 147 -15.27 -7.10 21.15
N PRO A 148 -15.14 -7.88 20.05
CA PRO A 148 -15.27 -9.32 20.14
C PRO A 148 -14.05 -9.95 20.84
N LYS A 149 -14.23 -10.34 22.10
CA LYS A 149 -13.29 -11.22 22.83
C LYS A 149 -13.40 -12.64 22.27
N ARG A 150 -12.27 -13.18 21.81
CA ARG A 150 -12.11 -14.53 21.26
C ARG A 150 -12.55 -15.60 22.28
N LEU A 151 -13.53 -16.42 21.94
CA LEU A 151 -13.89 -17.62 22.72
C LEU A 151 -12.84 -18.70 22.46
N ARG A 152 -12.11 -19.09 23.51
CA ARG A 152 -11.06 -20.12 23.42
C ARG A 152 -11.70 -21.51 23.39
N ARG A 153 -11.92 -22.07 22.20
CA ARG A 153 -12.38 -23.46 22.04
C ARG A 153 -11.22 -24.41 22.34
N ARG A 154 -11.29 -25.18 23.44
CA ARG A 154 -10.38 -26.32 23.63
C ARG A 154 -10.74 -27.38 22.59
N ILE A 155 -9.83 -27.66 21.67
CA ILE A 155 -9.91 -28.83 20.81
C ILE A 155 -9.21 -29.97 21.55
N SER A 156 -9.96 -31.00 21.96
CA SER A 156 -9.39 -32.27 22.39
C SER A 156 -9.10 -33.12 21.16
N GLN A 157 -7.83 -33.45 20.92
CA GLN A 157 -7.45 -34.48 19.93
C GLN A 157 -7.06 -35.75 20.71
N PRO A 158 -7.93 -36.78 20.76
CA PRO A 158 -7.70 -37.98 21.57
C PRO A 158 -6.51 -38.84 21.10
N ASP A 159 -6.04 -38.65 19.86
CA ASP A 159 -4.98 -39.49 19.26
C ASP A 159 -3.65 -38.74 19.01
N PHE A 160 -3.47 -37.54 19.58
CA PHE A 160 -2.20 -36.82 19.45
C PHE A 160 -1.23 -37.23 20.56
N ILE A 161 -0.20 -38.01 20.22
CA ILE A 161 0.89 -38.34 21.14
C ILE A 161 1.91 -37.20 21.12
N SER A 162 2.00 -36.46 22.23
CA SER A 162 2.94 -35.35 22.39
C SER A 162 4.39 -35.83 22.38
N SER A 163 5.22 -35.24 21.51
CA SER A 163 6.65 -35.53 21.38
C SER A 163 7.47 -35.08 22.60
N SER A 164 6.85 -34.35 23.54
CA SER A 164 7.48 -33.88 24.78
C SER A 164 7.80 -35.00 25.78
N GLY A 165 7.37 -36.25 25.51
CA GLY A 165 7.65 -37.42 26.35
C GLY A 165 8.78 -38.33 25.84
N ILE A 166 9.46 -38.02 24.74
CA ILE A 166 10.55 -38.85 24.24
C ILE A 166 11.83 -38.53 25.03
N GLN A 167 12.11 -39.33 26.06
CA GLN A 167 13.41 -39.37 26.74
C GLN A 167 14.32 -40.37 26.03
N ILE A 168 15.31 -39.85 25.29
CA ILE A 168 16.49 -40.61 24.88
C ILE A 168 17.51 -40.46 26.01
N GLY A 169 17.77 -41.56 26.73
CA GLY A 169 18.56 -41.55 27.95
C GLY A 169 20.03 -41.18 27.74
N SER A 170 20.60 -40.41 28.68
CA SER A 170 21.62 -40.90 29.63
C SER A 170 22.08 -39.76 30.54
N SER A 171 22.16 -40.06 31.85
CA SER A 171 22.77 -39.34 32.99
C SER A 171 21.95 -38.32 33.80
N SER A 172 22.14 -38.44 35.14
CA SER A 172 21.35 -38.00 36.30
C SER A 172 21.58 -36.53 36.73
N PRO A 173 20.76 -35.96 37.65
CA PRO A 173 20.63 -34.50 37.89
C PRO A 173 21.60 -33.99 38.97
N PRO A 174 21.74 -32.66 39.17
CA PRO A 174 21.08 -32.10 40.36
C PRO A 174 20.64 -30.61 40.32
N HIS A 175 19.69 -30.33 41.21
CA HIS A 175 19.51 -29.15 42.07
C HIS A 175 18.86 -27.84 41.59
N ASP A 176 17.84 -27.46 42.37
CA ASP A 176 17.38 -26.09 42.63
C ASP A 176 18.56 -25.18 42.98
N ASP A 177 18.69 -24.05 42.29
CA ASP A 177 18.79 -22.72 42.90
C ASP A 177 18.70 -21.60 41.84
N SER A 178 18.33 -20.43 42.33
CA SER A 178 17.82 -19.23 41.69
C SER A 178 18.79 -18.37 40.84
N TYR A 179 18.18 -17.57 39.95
CA TYR A 179 18.60 -16.29 39.33
C TYR A 179 19.36 -16.28 37.99
N ASP A 180 18.67 -15.59 37.06
CA ASP A 180 19.15 -14.58 36.10
C ASP A 180 19.62 -14.98 34.70
N GLY A 181 19.17 -14.17 33.73
CA GLY A 181 19.84 -13.99 32.45
C GLY A 181 19.47 -14.92 31.29
N SER A 182 18.22 -14.92 30.82
CA SER A 182 17.88 -15.46 29.49
C SER A 182 18.32 -14.51 28.37
N GLN A 183 19.63 -14.41 28.11
CA GLN A 183 20.13 -14.09 26.78
C GLN A 183 20.35 -15.40 26.02
N GLY A 184 19.31 -15.83 25.30
CA GLY A 184 19.35 -16.95 24.39
C GLY A 184 18.57 -16.60 23.12
N SER A 185 19.32 -16.39 22.04
CA SER A 185 18.89 -16.34 20.63
C SER A 185 17.50 -16.93 20.35
N SER A 186 16.57 -16.11 19.84
CA SER A 186 15.36 -16.61 19.19
C SER A 186 15.29 -16.06 17.77
N LEU A 187 15.53 -16.98 16.84
CA LEU A 187 15.24 -16.87 15.42
C LEU A 187 13.88 -16.21 15.19
N GLY A 188 13.82 -15.33 14.18
CA GLY A 188 12.67 -14.52 13.84
C GLY A 188 11.35 -15.25 13.98
N TYR A 189 10.62 -14.90 15.04
CA TYR A 189 9.21 -15.23 15.17
C TYR A 189 8.47 -14.37 14.14
N VAL A 190 8.25 -14.94 12.96
CA VAL A 190 7.27 -14.43 12.01
C VAL A 190 5.91 -14.85 12.54
N ASP A 191 5.13 -13.87 12.97
CA ASP A 191 3.78 -14.05 13.45
C ASP A 191 2.94 -14.78 12.37
N PRO A 192 2.37 -15.97 12.68
CA PRO A 192 1.46 -16.67 11.77
C PRO A 192 0.23 -15.85 11.41
N ASP A 193 -0.16 -14.85 12.21
CA ASP A 193 -1.30 -13.97 11.90
C ASP A 193 -1.02 -13.05 10.69
N THR A 194 0.25 -12.89 10.26
CA THR A 194 0.62 -12.14 9.06
C THR A 194 0.22 -12.84 7.74
N HIS A 195 -0.09 -14.14 7.79
CA HIS A 195 -0.50 -14.91 6.61
C HIS A 195 -2.00 -15.26 6.57
N TYR A 196 -2.78 -14.96 7.62
CA TYR A 196 -4.19 -15.37 7.74
C TYR A 196 -5.20 -14.23 7.89
N LEU A 197 -4.78 -12.96 7.90
CA LEU A 197 -5.71 -11.85 7.68
C LEU A 197 -5.96 -11.75 6.18
N GLY A 198 -7.10 -12.28 5.74
CA GLY A 198 -7.50 -12.39 4.33
C GLY A 198 -7.16 -11.13 3.55
N ILE A 199 -6.65 -11.35 2.32
CA ILE A 199 -6.33 -10.33 1.32
C ILE A 199 -7.28 -9.14 1.49
N THR A 200 -6.74 -8.03 1.97
CA THR A 200 -7.55 -6.85 2.24
C THR A 200 -7.93 -6.21 0.90
N PRO A 201 -9.05 -5.47 0.80
CA PRO A 201 -9.36 -4.69 -0.41
C PRO A 201 -8.20 -3.79 -0.86
N GLU A 202 -7.32 -3.41 0.07
CA GLU A 202 -6.09 -2.68 -0.17
C GLU A 202 -5.09 -3.49 -1.02
N ASP A 203 -4.77 -4.73 -0.62
CA ASP A 203 -3.82 -5.58 -1.36
C ASP A 203 -4.33 -5.96 -2.75
N ASP A 204 -5.63 -6.25 -2.88
CA ASP A 204 -6.24 -6.48 -4.20
C ASP A 204 -6.21 -5.21 -5.07
N THR A 205 -6.34 -4.03 -4.46
CA THR A 205 -6.25 -2.74 -5.17
C THR A 205 -4.82 -2.49 -5.64
N ILE A 206 -3.82 -2.75 -4.78
CA ILE A 206 -2.40 -2.67 -5.13
C ILE A 206 -2.10 -3.65 -6.26
N ARG A 207 -2.59 -4.90 -6.18
CA ARG A 207 -2.41 -5.92 -7.23
C ARG A 207 -2.97 -5.44 -8.57
N LEU A 208 -4.21 -4.95 -8.58
CA LEU A 208 -4.83 -4.42 -9.79
C LEU A 208 -4.04 -3.24 -10.36
N ALA A 209 -3.72 -2.24 -9.52
CA ALA A 209 -2.94 -1.08 -9.93
C ALA A 209 -1.58 -1.48 -10.51
N SER A 210 -0.90 -2.41 -9.85
CA SER A 210 0.40 -2.93 -10.28
C SER A 210 0.33 -3.61 -11.65
N CYS A 211 -0.64 -4.51 -11.86
CA CYS A 211 -0.84 -5.18 -13.15
C CYS A 211 -1.14 -4.15 -14.26
N VAL A 212 -2.03 -3.20 -14.00
CA VAL A 212 -2.41 -2.15 -14.97
C VAL A 212 -1.22 -1.27 -15.33
N ILE A 213 -0.51 -0.76 -14.32
CA ILE A 213 0.63 0.14 -14.53
C ILE A 213 1.74 -0.58 -15.28
N ARG A 214 2.08 -1.83 -14.92
CA ARG A 214 3.09 -2.62 -15.64
C ARG A 214 2.70 -2.86 -17.09
N HIS A 215 1.45 -3.23 -17.35
CA HIS A 215 0.96 -3.41 -18.72
C HIS A 215 1.14 -2.11 -19.54
N ILE A 216 0.77 -0.96 -18.97
CA ILE A 216 0.98 0.34 -19.62
C ILE A 216 2.48 0.58 -19.86
N LEU A 217 3.34 0.38 -18.86
CA LEU A 217 4.79 0.61 -18.99
C LEU A 217 5.45 -0.29 -20.03
N TYR A 218 4.95 -1.51 -20.23
CA TYR A 218 5.53 -2.47 -21.19
C TYR A 218 5.10 -2.22 -22.63
N PHE A 219 3.90 -1.68 -22.85
CA PHE A 219 3.29 -1.63 -24.20
C PHE A 219 2.93 -0.22 -24.68
N ALA A 220 3.00 0.80 -23.81
CA ALA A 220 2.76 2.18 -24.18
C ALA A 220 4.08 2.91 -24.55
N PRO A 221 4.07 3.70 -25.63
CA PRO A 221 5.18 4.59 -25.92
C PRO A 221 5.41 5.62 -24.80
N PRO A 222 6.68 6.03 -24.57
CA PRO A 222 7.87 5.65 -25.33
C PRO A 222 8.57 4.38 -24.80
N GLN A 223 8.05 3.71 -23.77
CA GLN A 223 8.74 2.60 -23.09
C GLN A 223 8.51 1.22 -23.72
N ASP A 224 7.61 1.12 -24.68
CA ASP A 224 7.37 -0.07 -25.52
C ASP A 224 8.61 -0.55 -26.29
N SER A 225 9.63 0.30 -26.43
CA SER A 225 10.92 -0.08 -27.02
C SER A 225 11.90 -0.64 -26.00
N ALA A 226 12.34 -1.88 -26.25
CA ALA A 226 13.39 -2.56 -25.47
C ALA A 226 14.77 -1.86 -25.52
N LEU A 227 14.98 -0.92 -26.43
CA LEU A 227 16.26 -0.20 -26.61
C LEU A 227 16.34 1.09 -25.77
N LYS A 228 15.35 1.37 -24.91
CA LYS A 228 15.37 2.57 -24.07
C LYS A 228 16.43 2.45 -22.96
N PRO A 229 17.41 3.37 -22.90
CA PRO A 229 18.44 3.33 -21.86
C PRO A 229 17.93 3.86 -20.50
N ILE A 230 16.73 4.43 -20.46
CA ILE A 230 16.08 4.93 -19.25
C ILE A 230 14.65 4.42 -19.28
N VAL A 231 14.27 3.71 -18.23
CA VAL A 231 12.94 3.08 -18.10
C VAL A 231 12.36 3.39 -16.72
N VAL A 232 11.04 3.54 -16.67
CA VAL A 232 10.27 3.54 -15.43
C VAL A 232 9.78 2.12 -15.18
N GLU A 233 10.00 1.61 -13.97
CA GLU A 233 9.53 0.30 -13.53
C GLU A 233 8.59 0.43 -12.35
N PHE A 234 7.72 -0.56 -12.17
CA PHE A 234 6.88 -0.65 -10.98
C PHE A 234 7.62 -1.38 -9.86
N ARG A 235 7.78 -0.71 -8.72
CA ARG A 235 8.28 -1.26 -7.46
C ARG A 235 7.10 -1.78 -6.64
N ASP A 236 7.10 -3.08 -6.35
CA ASP A 236 6.05 -3.79 -5.62
C ASP A 236 6.40 -4.13 -4.17
N ALA A 237 7.63 -3.81 -3.75
CA ALA A 237 8.08 -4.14 -2.41
C ALA A 237 7.52 -3.15 -1.38
N LYS A 238 6.66 -3.66 -0.48
CA LYS A 238 6.26 -2.94 0.74
C LYS A 238 7.50 -2.69 1.59
N THR A 239 7.89 -1.42 1.73
CA THR A 239 9.15 -1.05 2.37
C THR A 239 8.89 -0.15 3.56
N ARG A 240 9.45 -0.50 4.72
CA ARG A 240 9.39 0.39 5.89
C ARG A 240 10.39 1.52 5.72
N LEU A 241 9.88 2.75 5.63
CA LEU A 241 10.68 3.97 5.59
C LEU A 241 10.85 4.51 7.01
N VAL A 242 12.08 4.85 7.37
CA VAL A 242 12.41 5.51 8.63
C VAL A 242 13.31 6.69 8.31
N ALA A 243 12.83 7.89 8.60
CA ALA A 243 13.57 9.11 8.37
C ALA A 243 13.62 9.96 9.64
N THR A 244 14.69 10.75 9.79
CA THR A 244 14.85 11.66 10.91
C THR A 244 14.79 13.10 10.41
N THR A 245 14.01 13.96 11.07
CA THR A 245 13.97 15.38 10.74
C THR A 245 15.29 16.06 11.13
N LEU A 246 15.81 16.93 10.26
CA LEU A 246 17.05 17.68 10.54
C LEU A 246 16.95 18.55 11.80
N VAL A 247 15.76 19.10 12.05
CA VAL A 247 15.47 19.93 13.22
C VAL A 247 14.67 19.10 14.22
N GLY A 248 15.18 18.99 15.45
CA GLY A 248 14.51 18.29 16.55
C GLY A 248 14.58 16.76 16.49
N GLU A 249 15.31 16.19 15.53
CA GLU A 249 15.65 14.75 15.42
C GLU A 249 14.45 13.81 15.58
N ARG A 250 13.29 14.21 15.05
CA ARG A 250 12.06 13.41 15.15
C ARG A 250 12.08 12.32 14.11
N GLN A 251 11.76 11.10 14.54
CA GLN A 251 11.58 9.99 13.61
C GLN A 251 10.20 10.03 12.96
N ILE A 252 10.19 9.95 11.64
CA ILE A 252 9.03 9.75 10.80
C ILE A 252 9.12 8.33 10.26
N ILE A 253 8.07 7.54 10.49
CA ILE A 253 8.00 6.14 10.09
C ILE A 253 6.76 5.98 9.21
N ALA A 254 6.97 5.40 8.03
CA ALA A 254 5.91 5.10 7.08
C ALA A 254 6.14 3.71 6.45
N ILE A 255 5.09 3.14 5.89
CA ILE A 255 5.17 1.97 5.02
C ILE A 255 4.89 2.46 3.62
N ASP A 256 5.81 2.18 2.72
CA ASP A 256 5.69 2.46 1.30
C ASP A 256 5.11 1.24 0.60
N ASP A 257 3.89 1.36 0.08
CA ASP A 257 3.14 0.29 -0.58
C ASP A 257 3.64 -0.05 -2.00
N GLY A 258 4.60 0.71 -2.50
CA GLY A 258 5.16 0.57 -3.83
C GLY A 258 5.02 1.83 -4.66
N GLY A 259 5.19 1.68 -5.97
CA GLY A 259 5.01 2.78 -6.91
C GLY A 259 5.96 2.67 -8.09
N LEU A 260 6.48 3.81 -8.53
CA LEU A 260 7.33 3.91 -9.71
C LEU A 260 8.76 4.28 -9.34
N CYS A 261 9.71 3.56 -9.92
CA CYS A 261 11.13 3.87 -9.85
C CYS A 261 11.71 4.11 -11.25
N LEU A 262 12.83 4.82 -11.32
CA LEU A 262 13.58 5.08 -12.54
C LEU A 262 14.83 4.22 -12.57
N ARG A 263 15.05 3.50 -13.66
CA ARG A 263 16.29 2.77 -13.91
C ARG A 263 16.99 3.29 -15.15
N ARG A 264 18.32 3.25 -15.10
CA ARG A 264 19.19 3.67 -16.19
C ARG A 264 20.15 2.54 -16.53
N GLN A 265 20.29 2.28 -17.83
CA GLN A 265 21.27 1.37 -18.36
C GLN A 265 22.67 1.98 -18.24
N ASN A 266 23.60 1.21 -17.70
CA ASN A 266 25.01 1.56 -17.66
C ASN A 266 25.70 1.15 -18.98
N PRO A 267 26.96 1.59 -19.20
CA PRO A 267 27.75 1.16 -20.35
C PRO A 267 27.94 -0.37 -20.47
N ASP A 268 27.82 -1.12 -19.37
CA ASP A 268 27.89 -2.59 -19.35
C ASP A 268 26.60 -3.28 -19.82
N GLY A 269 25.55 -2.50 -20.13
CA GLY A 269 24.25 -3.00 -20.56
C GLY A 269 23.28 -3.35 -19.41
N CYS A 270 23.73 -3.34 -18.16
CA CYS A 270 22.89 -3.62 -16.99
C CYS A 270 22.13 -2.37 -16.51
N PHE A 271 20.92 -2.56 -15.99
CA PHE A 271 20.09 -1.48 -15.44
C PHE A 271 20.34 -1.27 -13.94
N LYS A 272 20.76 -0.06 -13.57
CA LYS A 272 20.86 0.39 -12.18
C LYS A 272 19.71 1.30 -11.80
N LEU A 273 19.34 1.26 -10.53
CA LEU A 273 18.38 2.17 -9.93
C LEU A 273 18.95 3.60 -9.96
N ALA A 274 18.25 4.51 -10.61
CA ALA A 274 18.63 5.92 -10.74
C ALA A 274 17.80 6.82 -9.82
N ASN A 275 16.55 6.45 -9.54
CA ASN A 275 15.69 7.08 -8.56
C ASN A 275 14.68 6.04 -8.04
N ASN A 276 14.61 5.82 -6.73
CA ASN A 276 13.72 4.80 -6.16
C ASN A 276 12.24 5.26 -6.05
N HIS A 277 11.99 6.56 -6.03
CA HIS A 277 10.69 7.14 -5.70
C HIS A 277 10.31 8.24 -6.70
N VAL A 278 9.97 7.84 -7.93
CA VAL A 278 9.41 8.75 -8.95
C VAL A 278 7.95 9.08 -8.65
N ALA A 279 7.19 8.07 -8.24
CA ALA A 279 5.83 8.19 -7.75
C ALA A 279 5.59 7.11 -6.69
N VAL A 280 4.79 7.44 -5.69
CA VAL A 280 4.42 6.52 -4.61
C VAL A 280 2.96 6.14 -4.80
N LEU A 281 2.66 4.85 -4.66
CA LEU A 281 1.31 4.31 -4.72
C LEU A 281 0.84 4.04 -3.30
N GLU A 282 -0.26 4.66 -2.89
CA GLU A 282 -0.90 4.40 -1.61
C GLU A 282 -2.29 3.80 -1.88
N ALA A 283 -2.57 2.65 -1.26
CA ALA A 283 -3.91 2.09 -1.25
C ALA A 283 -4.56 2.26 0.13
N LYS A 284 -5.89 2.26 0.18
CA LYS A 284 -6.64 2.35 1.42
C LYS A 284 -7.79 1.35 1.41
N THR A 285 -8.02 0.73 2.57
CA THR A 285 -9.10 -0.25 2.78
C THR A 285 -10.50 0.27 2.42
N GLN A 286 -10.78 1.57 2.62
CA GLN A 286 -12.07 2.16 2.29
C GLN A 286 -11.99 3.67 2.01
N PHE A 287 -12.89 4.15 1.14
CA PHE A 287 -13.17 5.58 1.03
C PHE A 287 -13.96 6.05 2.26
N GLN A 288 -13.59 7.21 2.81
CA GLN A 288 -14.23 7.74 4.02
C GLN A 288 -15.55 8.46 3.70
N GLY A 289 -15.75 8.86 2.45
CA GLY A 289 -16.99 9.47 1.96
C GLY A 289 -16.96 9.60 0.45
N LEU A 290 -18.15 9.60 -0.16
CA LEU A 290 -18.36 9.90 -1.56
C LEU A 290 -19.26 11.14 -1.66
N GLU A 291 -18.89 12.09 -2.52
CA GLU A 291 -19.72 13.24 -2.86
C GLU A 291 -19.84 13.31 -4.38
N ASN A 292 -21.08 13.26 -4.89
CA ASN A 292 -21.38 13.20 -6.33
C ASN A 292 -20.62 12.07 -7.05
N GLY A 293 -20.52 10.90 -6.41
CA GLY A 293 -19.81 9.74 -6.95
C GLY A 293 -18.28 9.87 -6.94
N ARG A 294 -17.72 10.91 -6.32
CA ARG A 294 -16.27 11.11 -6.19
C ARG A 294 -15.81 10.88 -4.76
N PRO A 295 -14.69 10.19 -4.53
CA PRO A 295 -14.15 10.01 -3.19
C PRO A 295 -13.66 11.33 -2.59
N ILE A 296 -14.05 11.59 -1.36
CA ILE A 296 -13.50 12.66 -0.53
C ILE A 296 -12.27 12.11 0.19
N ILE A 297 -11.13 12.78 0.01
CA ILE A 297 -9.92 12.51 0.77
C ILE A 297 -9.99 13.32 2.06
N SER A 298 -10.03 12.62 3.20
CA SER A 298 -10.06 13.27 4.50
C SER A 298 -8.70 13.82 4.92
N ASP A 299 -8.71 14.72 5.89
CA ASP A 299 -7.48 15.29 6.46
C ASP A 299 -6.56 14.21 7.04
N ARG A 300 -7.13 13.15 7.63
CA ARG A 300 -6.35 12.01 8.16
C ARG A 300 -5.72 11.19 7.04
N GLY A 301 -6.49 10.84 6.01
CA GLY A 301 -5.97 10.08 4.86
C GLY A 301 -4.90 10.87 4.11
N PHE A 302 -5.12 12.17 3.91
CA PHE A 302 -4.15 13.04 3.28
C PHE A 302 -2.87 13.22 4.11
N ALA A 303 -3.00 13.35 5.43
CA ALA A 303 -1.84 13.47 6.30
C ALA A 303 -0.98 12.20 6.34
N GLN A 304 -1.58 11.01 6.23
CA GLN A 304 -0.86 9.75 6.08
C GLN A 304 -0.03 9.73 4.78
N MET A 305 -0.65 10.07 3.64
CA MET A 305 0.07 10.19 2.35
C MET A 305 1.21 11.21 2.40
N VAL A 306 1.00 12.34 3.10
CA VAL A 306 2.06 13.34 3.30
C VAL A 306 3.19 12.79 4.17
N CYS A 307 2.87 12.05 5.23
CA CYS A 307 3.87 11.44 6.11
C CYS A 307 4.80 10.51 5.32
N GLU A 308 4.23 9.65 4.49
CA GLU A 308 4.96 8.74 3.61
C GLU A 308 5.82 9.50 2.59
N ALA A 309 5.25 10.51 1.91
CA ALA A 309 6.01 11.35 0.98
C ALA A 309 7.17 12.09 1.65
N LEU A 310 7.00 12.54 2.90
CA LEU A 310 8.07 13.16 3.69
C LEU A 310 9.14 12.14 4.10
N ALA A 311 8.73 10.97 4.60
CA ALA A 311 9.65 9.89 4.96
C ALA A 311 10.51 9.46 3.76
N THR A 312 9.86 9.32 2.61
CA THR A 312 10.50 9.01 1.32
C THR A 312 11.56 10.06 0.97
N ARG A 313 11.15 11.34 0.94
CA ARG A 313 12.05 12.43 0.57
C ARG A 313 13.24 12.57 1.51
N LEU A 314 13.03 12.38 2.81
CA LEU A 314 14.09 12.49 3.80
C LEU A 314 15.04 11.28 3.74
N SER A 315 14.53 10.08 3.45
CA SER A 315 15.35 8.87 3.27
C SER A 315 16.24 8.97 2.02
N ASP A 316 15.71 9.52 0.92
CA ASP A 316 16.50 9.75 -0.30
C ASP A 316 17.64 10.77 -0.09
N ILE A 317 17.44 11.74 0.81
CA ILE A 317 18.49 12.72 1.17
C ILE A 317 19.59 12.06 1.99
N SER A 318 19.26 11.13 2.89
CA SER A 318 20.29 10.37 3.64
C SER A 318 21.06 9.40 2.76
N ASP A 319 20.45 8.92 1.67
CA ASP A 319 21.06 7.96 0.73
C ASP A 319 21.88 8.63 -0.38
N THR A 320 21.89 9.96 -0.49
CA THR A 320 22.74 10.68 -1.46
C THR A 320 24.10 11.00 -0.83
N PRO A 321 25.20 10.37 -1.27
CA PRO A 321 26.53 10.84 -0.92
C PRO A 321 26.69 12.27 -1.44
N GLN A 322 27.31 13.14 -0.65
CA GLN A 322 27.71 14.49 -1.04
C GLN A 322 28.49 14.49 -2.35
N GLN A 323 27.81 14.60 -3.49
CA GLN A 323 28.42 14.90 -4.78
C GLN A 323 27.35 15.43 -5.73
N ARG A 324 27.24 16.77 -5.79
CA ARG A 324 26.86 17.53 -6.99
C ARG A 324 27.00 19.04 -6.73
N TRP A 325 28.24 19.47 -6.55
CA TRP A 325 28.72 20.80 -6.94
C TRP A 325 29.99 20.57 -7.75
N ALA A 326 29.82 20.45 -9.06
CA ALA A 326 30.79 20.67 -10.12
C ALA A 326 30.01 20.84 -11.43
#